data_AF-A0A836TLB5-F1
#
_entry.id   AF-A0A836TLB5-F1
#
_cell.length_a   1.000
_cell.length_b   1.000
_cell.length_c   1.000
_cell.angle_alpha   90.00
_cell.angle_beta   90.00
_cell.angle_gamma   90.00
#
_symmetry.space_group_name_H-M   'P 1'
#
loop_
_entity.id
_entity.type
_entity.pdbx_description
1 polymer ?
#
loop_
_entity_poly.entity_id
_entity_poly.type
_entity_poly.pdbx_seq_one_letter_code
_entity_poly.pdbx_strand_id
1 'polypeptide(L)'
;MLDTGSVFTVRIPVIISIFLLGCASPKVIKERQVGDESLSCAQIKEQIAEADRFEEAARDDKGVTGTNAAALLFFWPALLFTYDNIGDAMDAASERKRYLHGIYSKNTCDSKSLVNSEKDKELSVKLAEFNNLYKQGVLTEEEYKAAKRKALGL
;
A
#
# COMPACT_ATOMS: atom_id res chain seq x y z
N MET A 1 -30.90 -73.58 8.78
CA MET A 1 -29.63 -72.95 8.34
C MET A 1 -29.59 -71.56 8.96
N LEU A 2 -28.46 -71.21 9.56
CA LEU A 2 -28.25 -70.15 10.56
C LEU A 2 -28.47 -68.71 10.06
N ASP A 3 -28.75 -67.85 11.04
CA ASP A 3 -28.57 -66.39 11.14
C ASP A 3 -27.78 -65.65 10.04
N THR A 4 -28.21 -64.43 9.71
CA THR A 4 -27.53 -63.18 10.13
C THR A 4 -28.13 -61.92 9.46
N GLY A 5 -28.48 -60.92 10.27
CA GLY A 5 -28.08 -59.53 10.03
C GLY A 5 -29.00 -58.63 9.20
N SER A 6 -29.77 -57.78 9.90
CA SER A 6 -30.18 -56.46 9.41
C SER A 6 -28.99 -55.69 8.85
N VAL A 7 -29.05 -55.28 7.59
CA VAL A 7 -28.24 -54.16 7.08
C VAL A 7 -29.21 -53.03 6.75
N PHE A 8 -29.43 -52.17 7.74
CA PHE A 8 -30.00 -50.84 7.55
C PHE A 8 -29.15 -50.13 6.50
N THR A 9 -29.63 -50.09 5.27
CA THR A 9 -28.97 -49.38 4.17
C THR A 9 -29.26 -47.89 4.38
N VAL A 10 -28.48 -47.26 5.26
CA VAL A 10 -28.47 -45.80 5.44
C VAL A 10 -27.89 -45.21 4.16
N ARG A 11 -28.76 -44.86 3.21
CA ARG A 11 -28.39 -44.07 2.04
C ARG A 11 -28.17 -42.64 2.50
N ILE A 12 -26.96 -42.35 2.98
CA ILE A 12 -26.46 -41.00 3.23
C ILE A 12 -26.39 -40.32 1.85
N PRO A 13 -27.23 -39.31 1.53
CA PRO A 13 -26.96 -38.50 0.36
C PRO A 13 -25.65 -37.76 0.62
N VAL A 14 -24.67 -38.06 -0.24
CA VAL A 14 -23.36 -37.42 -0.32
C VAL A 14 -23.55 -35.90 -0.38
N ILE A 15 -23.32 -35.23 0.75
CA ILE A 15 -23.12 -33.78 0.78
C ILE A 15 -21.81 -33.56 0.03
N ILE A 16 -21.90 -33.18 -1.24
CA ILE A 16 -20.79 -32.65 -2.01
C ILE A 16 -20.47 -31.29 -1.38
N SER A 17 -19.65 -31.32 -0.32
CA SER A 17 -18.94 -30.16 0.15
C SER A 17 -17.89 -29.85 -0.91
N ILE A 18 -18.22 -28.96 -1.85
CA ILE A 18 -17.24 -28.34 -2.73
C ILE A 18 -16.33 -27.52 -1.81
N PHE A 19 -15.26 -28.14 -1.35
CA PHE A 19 -14.14 -27.43 -0.77
C PHE A 19 -13.65 -26.46 -1.83
N LEU A 20 -13.86 -25.17 -1.58
CA LEU A 20 -13.22 -24.09 -2.30
C LEU A 20 -11.70 -24.31 -2.18
N LEU A 21 -11.08 -24.89 -3.21
CA LEU A 21 -9.63 -24.85 -3.41
C LEU A 21 -9.22 -23.43 -3.84
N GLY A 22 -9.62 -22.43 -3.06
CA GLY A 22 -9.00 -21.12 -3.12
C GLY A 22 -7.65 -21.27 -2.42
N CYS A 23 -6.55 -21.14 -3.17
CA CYS A 23 -5.27 -20.82 -2.57
C CYS A 23 -5.37 -19.35 -2.10
N ALA A 24 -6.15 -19.13 -1.03
CA ALA A 24 -6.20 -17.86 -0.34
C ALA A 24 -4.88 -17.75 0.43
N SER A 25 -3.79 -17.50 -0.30
CA SER A 25 -2.62 -16.92 0.35
C SER A 25 -3.06 -15.53 0.78
N PRO A 26 -3.16 -15.25 2.10
CA PRO A 26 -3.31 -13.88 2.53
C PRO A 26 -2.16 -13.12 1.87
N LYS A 27 -2.49 -12.17 0.98
CA LYS A 27 -1.46 -11.28 0.43
C LYS A 27 -0.99 -10.50 1.63
N VAL A 28 0.17 -10.84 2.17
CA VAL A 28 0.91 -9.98 3.08
C VAL A 28 1.69 -9.02 2.18
N ILE A 29 1.70 -7.72 2.50
CA ILE A 29 2.61 -6.79 1.83
C ILE A 29 4.03 -7.23 2.21
N LYS A 30 4.67 -7.96 1.30
CA LYS A 30 6.08 -8.28 1.41
C LYS A 30 6.85 -7.13 0.80
N GLU A 31 7.86 -6.63 1.51
CA GLU A 31 8.81 -5.64 1.02
C GLU A 31 9.34 -6.01 -0.38
N ARG A 32 9.61 -7.31 -0.57
CA ARG A 32 10.09 -7.90 -1.83
C ARG A 32 9.30 -9.15 -2.18
N GLN A 33 9.01 -9.32 -3.46
CA GLN A 33 8.28 -10.45 -4.02
C GLN A 33 9.03 -11.02 -5.22
N VAL A 34 8.94 -12.34 -5.38
CA VAL A 34 9.49 -13.01 -6.55
C VAL A 34 8.75 -12.50 -7.79
N GLY A 35 9.49 -12.03 -8.78
CA GLY A 35 8.94 -11.49 -10.02
C GLY A 35 8.84 -9.97 -10.09
N ASP A 36 9.18 -9.23 -9.03
CA ASP A 36 9.11 -7.76 -9.05
C ASP A 36 9.96 -7.12 -10.16
N GLU A 37 11.16 -7.65 -10.38
CA GLU A 37 12.06 -7.20 -11.45
C GLU A 37 11.47 -7.40 -12.86
N SER A 38 10.47 -8.28 -13.01
CA SER A 38 9.79 -8.58 -14.29
C SER A 38 8.50 -7.78 -14.50
N LEU A 39 8.10 -6.94 -13.55
CA LEU A 39 6.88 -6.14 -13.66
C LEU A 39 7.01 -5.03 -14.70
N SER A 40 5.94 -4.81 -15.46
CA SER A 40 5.80 -3.62 -16.31
C SER A 40 5.60 -2.35 -15.48
N CYS A 41 5.87 -1.20 -16.08
CA CYS A 41 5.70 0.10 -15.43
C CYS A 41 4.28 0.36 -14.88
N ALA A 42 3.26 -0.14 -15.58
CA ALA A 42 1.87 -0.04 -15.13
C ALA A 42 1.61 -0.92 -13.90
N GLN A 43 2.12 -2.16 -13.92
CA GLN A 43 2.02 -3.08 -12.79
C GLN A 43 2.80 -2.56 -11.58
N ILE A 44 3.97 -1.97 -11.76
CA ILE A 44 4.73 -1.36 -10.66
C ILE A 44 3.92 -0.24 -9.99
N LYS A 45 3.26 0.63 -10.77
CA LYS A 45 2.38 1.68 -10.23
C LYS A 45 1.19 1.10 -9.46
N GLU A 46 0.59 0.04 -9.97
CA GLU A 46 -0.51 -0.66 -9.28
C GLU A 46 -0.06 -1.24 -7.94
N GLN A 47 1.13 -1.86 -7.90
CA GLN A 47 1.72 -2.40 -6.66
C GLN A 47 2.09 -1.30 -5.65
N ILE A 48 2.54 -0.12 -6.12
CA ILE A 48 2.76 1.06 -5.27
C ILE A 48 1.42 1.54 -4.69
N ALA A 49 0.39 1.68 -5.52
CA ALA A 49 -0.94 2.11 -5.08
C ALA A 49 -1.59 1.11 -4.10
N GLU A 50 -1.32 -0.19 -4.25
CA GLU A 50 -1.72 -1.21 -3.29
C GLU A 50 -1.00 -1.05 -1.95
N ALA A 51 0.31 -0.77 -1.97
CA ALA A 51 1.07 -0.48 -0.75
C ALA A 51 0.61 0.82 -0.06
N ASP A 52 0.17 1.83 -0.82
CA ASP A 52 -0.44 3.05 -0.26
C ASP A 52 -1.79 2.76 0.43
N ARG A 53 -2.67 1.98 -0.21
CA ARG A 53 -3.94 1.56 0.40
C ARG A 53 -3.72 0.76 1.68
N PHE A 54 -2.70 -0.09 1.70
CA PHE A 54 -2.33 -0.82 2.91
C PHE A 54 -1.87 0.12 4.03
N GLU A 55 -1.04 1.10 3.72
CA GLU A 55 -0.57 2.08 4.70
C GLU A 55 -1.72 2.92 5.27
N GLU A 56 -2.67 3.34 4.43
CA GLU A 56 -3.90 4.03 4.83
C GLU A 56 -4.76 3.15 5.74
N ALA A 57 -5.00 1.89 5.36
CA ALA A 57 -5.76 0.96 6.18
C ALA A 57 -5.08 0.70 7.54
N ALA A 58 -3.75 0.54 7.55
CA ALA A 58 -2.98 0.40 8.78
C ALA A 58 -3.10 1.64 9.70
N ARG A 59 -3.14 2.85 9.12
CA ARG A 59 -3.34 4.10 9.86
C ARG A 59 -4.76 4.22 10.41
N ASP A 60 -5.77 3.92 9.60
CA ASP A 60 -7.18 4.00 9.98
C ASP A 60 -7.52 3.00 11.09
N ASP A 61 -6.82 1.88 11.14
CA ASP A 61 -6.99 0.90 12.20
C ASP A 61 -6.54 1.37 13.58
N LYS A 62 -5.68 2.40 13.66
CA LYS A 62 -5.42 3.10 14.94
C LYS A 62 -6.66 3.81 15.47
N GLY A 63 -7.66 4.08 14.62
CA GLY A 63 -8.86 4.87 14.94
C GLY A 63 -10.12 4.04 15.26
N VAL A 64 -10.21 2.77 14.87
CA VAL A 64 -11.41 1.94 15.10
C VAL A 64 -11.43 1.33 16.51
N THR A 65 -11.88 2.13 17.46
CA THR A 65 -12.28 1.64 18.79
C THR A 65 -13.67 0.98 18.69
N GLY A 66 -13.71 -0.32 18.47
CA GLY A 66 -14.69 -1.19 19.13
C GLY A 66 -16.03 -1.56 18.46
N THR A 67 -16.43 -1.04 17.28
CA THR A 67 -17.71 -1.54 16.67
C THR A 67 -17.74 -1.57 15.13
N ASN A 68 -17.03 -0.70 14.42
CA ASN A 68 -16.90 -0.79 12.94
C ASN A 68 -15.75 -1.70 12.47
N ALA A 69 -14.98 -2.28 13.40
CA ALA A 69 -13.86 -3.18 13.10
C ALA A 69 -14.28 -4.47 12.38
N ALA A 70 -15.55 -4.89 12.48
CA ALA A 70 -16.04 -6.11 11.88
C ALA A 70 -16.10 -6.07 10.34
N ALA A 71 -16.38 -4.90 9.74
CA ALA A 71 -16.43 -4.74 8.28
C ALA A 71 -15.01 -4.66 7.68
N LEU A 72 -14.09 -4.05 8.43
CA LEU A 72 -12.67 -4.10 8.17
C LEU A 72 -12.17 -5.56 8.30
N LEU A 73 -12.56 -6.30 9.33
CA LEU A 73 -12.30 -7.75 9.50
C LEU A 73 -12.87 -8.70 8.42
N PHE A 74 -13.55 -8.21 7.38
CA PHE A 74 -14.00 -9.06 6.26
C PHE A 74 -13.34 -8.78 4.90
N PHE A 75 -12.62 -7.66 4.72
CA PHE A 75 -12.05 -7.30 3.40
C PHE A 75 -10.55 -6.95 3.37
N TRP A 76 -9.95 -6.50 4.47
CA TRP A 76 -8.50 -6.30 4.56
C TRP A 76 -7.78 -7.12 5.67
N PRO A 77 -8.36 -8.12 6.37
CA PRO A 77 -7.80 -8.69 7.61
C PRO A 77 -6.73 -9.76 7.35
N ALA A 78 -6.40 -10.01 6.09
CA ALA A 78 -5.26 -10.83 5.71
C ALA A 78 -3.93 -10.07 5.83
N LEU A 79 -3.97 -8.76 6.05
CA LEU A 79 -2.84 -7.85 5.87
C LEU A 79 -2.19 -7.41 7.18
N LEU A 80 -2.94 -7.28 8.29
CA LEU A 80 -2.38 -6.89 9.58
C LEU A 80 -2.15 -8.02 10.57
N PHE A 81 -2.77 -9.20 10.37
CA PHE A 81 -2.64 -10.30 11.32
C PHE A 81 -1.20 -10.85 11.43
N THR A 82 -0.32 -10.51 10.49
CA THR A 82 1.08 -10.95 10.49
C THR A 82 2.05 -9.95 11.13
N TYR A 83 1.60 -8.75 11.49
CA TYR A 83 2.44 -7.73 12.11
C TYR A 83 2.03 -7.52 13.58
N ASP A 84 3.00 -7.59 14.48
CA ASP A 84 2.78 -7.44 15.92
C ASP A 84 2.34 -6.01 16.30
N ASN A 85 2.57 -5.05 15.41
CA ASN A 85 2.24 -3.63 15.57
C ASN A 85 2.01 -2.94 14.22
N ILE A 86 1.19 -1.89 14.26
CA ILE A 86 0.86 -1.06 13.10
C ILE A 86 2.10 -0.33 12.53
N GLY A 87 3.08 -0.02 13.38
CA GLY A 87 4.34 0.59 12.94
C GLY A 87 5.09 -0.30 11.95
N ASP A 88 5.24 -1.57 12.27
CA ASP A 88 5.95 -2.55 11.44
C ASP A 88 5.22 -2.77 10.11
N ALA A 89 3.88 -2.77 10.14
CA ALA A 89 3.08 -2.80 8.92
C ALA A 89 3.35 -1.56 8.04
N MET A 90 3.30 -0.36 8.61
CA MET A 90 3.59 0.88 7.88
C MET A 90 5.02 0.91 7.32
N ASP A 91 6.00 0.45 8.10
CA ASP A 91 7.40 0.39 7.69
C ASP A 91 7.60 -0.61 6.54
N ALA A 92 6.98 -1.79 6.61
CA ALA A 92 7.02 -2.78 5.54
C ALA A 92 6.38 -2.25 4.23
N ALA A 93 5.27 -1.52 4.33
CA ALA A 93 4.64 -0.87 3.19
C ALA A 93 5.50 0.25 2.60
N SER A 94 6.12 1.06 3.47
CA SER A 94 7.06 2.10 3.04
C SER A 94 8.28 1.48 2.34
N GLU A 95 8.83 0.39 2.86
CA GLU A 95 9.98 -0.28 2.25
C GLU A 95 9.61 -0.92 0.91
N ARG A 96 8.43 -1.55 0.82
CA ARG A 96 7.87 -2.05 -0.44
C ARG A 96 7.83 -0.96 -1.51
N LYS A 97 7.29 0.22 -1.18
CA LYS A 97 7.25 1.36 -2.10
C LYS A 97 8.64 1.79 -2.52
N ARG A 98 9.58 1.96 -1.58
CA ARG A 98 10.97 2.32 -1.89
C ARG A 98 11.61 1.33 -2.86
N TYR A 99 11.44 0.03 -2.63
CA TYR A 99 11.97 -1.02 -3.50
C TYR A 99 11.36 -0.94 -4.92
N LEU A 100 10.03 -0.83 -5.02
CA LEU A 100 9.33 -0.72 -6.29
C LEU A 100 9.68 0.57 -7.06
N HIS A 101 9.89 1.70 -6.39
CA HIS A 101 10.39 2.92 -7.01
C HIS A 101 11.82 2.76 -7.55
N GLY A 102 12.66 1.97 -6.87
CA GLY A 102 13.98 1.59 -7.37
C GLY A 102 13.90 0.81 -8.69
N ILE A 103 13.02 -0.20 -8.75
CA ILE A 103 12.78 -0.98 -9.97
C ILE A 103 12.16 -0.10 -11.07
N TYR A 104 11.18 0.75 -10.72
CA TYR A 104 10.53 1.68 -11.64
C TYR A 104 11.56 2.58 -12.35
N SER A 105 12.49 3.13 -11.58
CA SER A 105 13.58 3.99 -12.09
C SER A 105 14.55 3.19 -12.96
N LYS A 106 14.96 2.00 -12.49
CA LYS A 106 15.87 1.08 -13.22
C LYS A 106 15.28 0.61 -14.56
N ASN A 107 13.98 0.37 -14.61
CA ASN A 107 13.28 -0.07 -15.82
C ASN A 107 12.99 1.08 -16.78
N THR A 108 13.51 2.29 -16.52
CA THR A 108 13.28 3.50 -17.34
C THR A 108 11.80 3.79 -17.60
N CYS A 109 10.93 3.33 -16.67
CA CYS A 109 9.51 3.67 -16.64
C CYS A 109 9.30 5.18 -16.51
N ASP A 110 10.37 5.88 -16.18
CA ASP A 110 10.49 7.29 -15.98
C ASP A 110 10.84 8.11 -17.23
N SER A 111 10.53 7.59 -18.42
CA SER A 111 10.55 8.35 -19.67
C SER A 111 9.65 9.61 -19.65
N LYS A 112 8.88 9.82 -18.57
CA LYS A 112 8.20 11.08 -18.26
C LYS A 112 8.52 11.75 -16.91
N SER A 113 9.14 11.11 -15.90
CA SER A 113 9.48 11.81 -14.63
C SER A 113 10.95 12.22 -14.47
N LEU A 114 11.84 11.81 -15.38
CA LEU A 114 13.06 12.60 -15.65
C LEU A 114 12.75 14.01 -16.19
N VAL A 115 11.49 14.27 -16.57
CA VAL A 115 10.97 15.60 -16.90
C VAL A 115 10.19 16.22 -15.72
N ASN A 116 10.55 15.90 -14.48
CA ASN A 116 10.39 16.84 -13.37
C ASN A 116 11.74 17.24 -12.76
N SER A 117 12.87 16.68 -13.21
CA SER A 117 14.19 17.10 -12.73
C SER A 117 14.48 18.59 -12.98
N GLU A 118 13.99 19.19 -14.07
CA GLU A 118 14.21 20.62 -14.34
C GLU A 118 13.25 21.51 -13.53
N LYS A 119 11.97 21.13 -13.44
CA LYS A 119 10.94 21.87 -12.72
C LYS A 119 11.06 21.74 -11.20
N ASP A 120 11.51 20.59 -10.69
CA ASP A 120 11.76 20.35 -9.27
C ASP A 120 13.07 20.98 -8.81
N LYS A 121 14.09 21.02 -9.68
CA LYS A 121 15.30 21.83 -9.44
C LYS A 121 14.95 23.32 -9.43
N GLU A 122 14.15 23.78 -10.38
CA GLU A 122 13.69 25.18 -10.39
C GLU A 122 12.82 25.51 -9.16
N LEU A 123 11.92 24.60 -8.76
CA LEU A 123 11.05 24.77 -7.59
C LEU A 123 11.86 24.78 -6.29
N SER A 124 12.86 23.92 -6.15
CA SER A 124 13.75 23.88 -4.98
C SER A 124 14.68 25.09 -4.90
N VAL A 125 15.21 25.56 -6.04
CA VAL A 125 16.00 26.81 -6.13
C VAL A 125 15.14 28.03 -5.75
N LYS A 126 13.93 28.15 -6.30
CA LYS A 126 12.99 29.24 -5.95
C LYS A 126 12.61 29.21 -4.47
N LEU A 127 12.41 28.02 -3.89
CA LEU A 127 12.10 27.89 -2.47
C LEU A 127 13.28 28.30 -1.57
N ALA A 128 14.51 28.00 -1.98
CA ALA A 128 15.72 28.43 -1.28
C ALA A 128 15.93 29.95 -1.36
N GLU A 129 15.62 30.57 -2.50
CA GLU A 129 15.67 32.02 -2.69
C GLU A 129 14.68 32.74 -1.76
N PHE A 130 13.41 32.32 -1.73
CA PHE A 130 12.41 32.91 -0.83
C PHE A 130 12.81 32.81 0.65
N ASN A 131 13.40 31.69 1.06
CA ASN A 131 13.90 31.51 2.42
C ASN A 131 15.08 32.46 2.75
N ASN A 132 15.94 32.76 1.77
CA ASN A 132 17.03 33.72 1.96
C ASN A 132 16.50 35.15 2.11
N LEU A 133 15.56 35.56 1.26
CA LEU A 133 14.92 36.88 1.33
C LEU A 133 14.19 37.12 2.66
N TYR A 134 13.52 36.08 3.18
CA TYR A 134 12.92 36.12 4.52
C TYR A 134 13.97 36.33 5.62
N LYS A 135 15.09 35.58 5.58
CA LYS A 135 16.18 35.74 6.57
C LYS A 135 16.87 37.11 6.51
N GLN A 136 16.88 37.74 5.34
CA GLN A 136 17.40 39.10 5.15
C GLN A 136 16.43 40.19 5.64
N GLY A 137 15.22 39.82 6.10
CA GLY A 137 14.19 40.75 6.51
C GLY A 137 13.54 41.52 5.35
N VAL A 138 13.79 41.09 4.11
CA VAL A 138 13.24 41.69 2.89
C VAL A 138 11.78 41.29 2.69
N LEU A 139 11.42 40.07 3.12
CA LEU A 139 10.05 39.57 3.13
C LEU A 139 9.55 39.44 4.56
N THR A 140 8.31 39.89 4.78
CA THR A 140 7.57 39.57 6.01
C THR A 140 7.10 38.11 5.98
N GLU A 141 6.74 37.56 7.14
CA GLU A 141 6.31 36.16 7.26
C GLU A 141 5.10 35.84 6.38
N GLU A 142 4.15 36.77 6.26
CA GLU A 142 2.95 36.62 5.45
C GLU A 142 3.26 36.62 3.95
N GLU A 143 4.19 37.47 3.51
CA GLU A 143 4.63 37.52 2.11
C GLU A 143 5.42 36.26 1.74
N TYR A 144 6.26 35.75 2.64
CA TYR A 144 6.99 34.50 2.46
C TYR A 144 6.03 33.30 2.32
N LYS A 145 5.01 33.20 3.19
CA LYS A 145 3.99 32.13 3.13
C LYS A 145 3.17 32.21 1.85
N ALA A 146 2.76 33.41 1.43
CA ALA A 146 2.01 33.62 0.19
C ALA A 146 2.82 33.22 -1.05
N ALA A 147 4.09 33.62 -1.12
CA ALA A 147 4.99 33.26 -2.22
C ALA A 147 5.22 31.74 -2.30
N LYS A 148 5.42 31.09 -1.15
CA LYS A 148 5.59 29.63 -1.06
C LYS A 148 4.34 28.87 -1.51
N ARG A 149 3.14 29.28 -1.08
CA ARG A 149 1.88 28.65 -1.51
C ARG A 149 1.67 28.76 -3.02
N LYS A 150 1.89 29.95 -3.58
CA LYS A 150 1.82 30.18 -5.03
C LYS A 150 2.79 29.30 -5.82
N ALA A 151 4.01 29.13 -5.34
CA ALA A 151 5.01 28.27 -5.97
C ALA A 151 4.66 26.77 -5.90
N LEU A 152 3.99 26.35 -4.82
CA LEU A 152 3.52 24.97 -4.61
C LEU A 152 2.15 24.68 -5.24
N GLY A 153 1.47 25.71 -5.79
CA GLY A 153 0.12 25.56 -6.35
C GLY A 153 -0.96 25.27 -5.31
N LEU A 154 -0.77 25.77 -4.08
CA LEU A 154 -1.66 25.59 -2.91
C LEU A 154 -2.45 26.85 -2.56
#